data_AF-A0A942H7T8-F1
#
_entry.id   AF-A0A942H7T8-F1
#
_cell.length_a   1.000
_cell.length_b   1.000
_cell.length_c   1.000
_cell.angle_alpha   90.00
_cell.angle_beta   90.00
_cell.angle_gamma   90.00
#
_symmetry.space_group_name_H-M   'P 1'
#
loop_
_entity.id
_entity.type
_entity.pdbx_description
1 polymer ?
#
loop_
_entity_poly.entity_id
_entity_poly.type
_entity_poly.pdbx_seq_one_letter_code
_entity_poly.pdbx_strand_id
1 'polypeptide(L)'
;MNVGEEKTDLAEWLKMVEQLQHSPDWPADELPIEMKQTHISVLLLGSKHVVKLKKPVDFGFLDYTTPQKRRQACEDEVNLNRRLCLDTYIGYSGVIESNGKIGFSGQHGRVVDYCVWMNRLPEDRMLDRMVAENTVTEAILDRIAAQLSAFHQNARRGPQINQWGSLAEICHNWEENFIQTEAFINRTISASDFNAIQDWVNDWLTHKTDLFARRIHDKRIVDGHGDVRCESICVMDDAIRIYDCIEFNERFRCDDVASEIAFLAMDLDARARPDLGYYFTEAYQQRANDNDLFTLLPFYRCYRAYVRGKVLSFRLNEPEFSDAEKETAAQQARNYFELARRYATPLQKPTVIAVCGLSGTGKTSVARAIASELGLRVISADAVRQSLFGDAKKPSGYGEGAYTTEASRRTYQKMLTTGQEFLAANRGVILDATFQRAADRNSARQMAMNAGADWRIIECTLAPEFVQQRLEQRAARGDGLSDANWEIYLRQRETFEDIRPEIEKTAFTLNTNDQLAQVAHRATDWLRQQELISKPNLQLLIANGK
;
A
#
# COMPACT_ATOMS: atom_id res chain seq x y z
N MET A 1 -4.80 -34.42 28.50
CA MET A 1 -5.78 -35.33 27.89
C MET A 1 -5.94 -34.92 26.44
N ASN A 2 -5.75 -35.84 25.50
CA ASN A 2 -5.92 -35.55 24.08
C ASN A 2 -7.37 -35.11 23.84
N VAL A 3 -7.55 -33.89 23.34
CA VAL A 3 -8.83 -33.46 22.77
C VAL A 3 -9.10 -34.36 21.54
N GLY A 4 -10.35 -34.60 21.15
CA GLY A 4 -10.63 -35.58 20.09
C GLY A 4 -10.11 -35.13 18.72
N GLU A 5 -9.71 -36.08 17.86
CA GLU A 5 -9.51 -35.84 16.41
C GLU A 5 -10.84 -35.63 15.66
N GLU A 6 -11.96 -35.66 16.38
CA GLU A 6 -13.29 -35.47 15.82
C GLU A 6 -13.50 -34.02 15.35
N LYS A 7 -14.17 -33.89 14.19
CA LYS A 7 -14.56 -32.58 13.66
C LYS A 7 -15.59 -31.95 14.60
N THR A 8 -15.38 -30.68 14.91
CA THR A 8 -16.32 -29.91 15.73
C THR A 8 -17.45 -29.36 14.86
N ASP A 9 -18.70 -29.51 15.29
CA ASP A 9 -19.83 -28.86 14.64
C ASP A 9 -19.80 -27.34 14.89
N LEU A 10 -20.00 -26.54 13.84
CA LEU A 10 -19.90 -25.08 13.92
C LEU A 10 -21.02 -24.47 14.79
N ALA A 11 -22.24 -25.03 14.76
CA ALA A 11 -23.35 -24.48 15.52
C ALA A 11 -23.21 -24.79 17.02
N GLU A 12 -22.75 -25.99 17.37
CA GLU A 12 -22.38 -26.33 18.75
C GLU A 12 -21.22 -25.48 19.25
N TRP A 13 -20.22 -25.27 18.40
CA TRP A 13 -19.08 -24.42 18.71
C TRP A 13 -19.48 -22.96 18.95
N LEU A 14 -20.39 -22.39 18.15
CA LEU A 14 -20.88 -21.02 18.36
C LEU A 14 -21.61 -20.88 19.70
N LYS A 15 -22.42 -21.87 20.10
CA LYS A 15 -23.05 -21.88 21.43
C LYS A 15 -22.03 -21.90 22.57
N MET A 16 -20.91 -22.61 22.40
CA MET A 16 -19.80 -22.60 23.35
C MET A 16 -19.18 -21.19 23.46
N VAL A 17 -18.98 -20.51 22.34
CA VAL A 17 -18.43 -19.15 22.31
C VAL A 17 -19.37 -18.12 22.94
N GLU A 18 -20.68 -18.25 22.72
CA GLU A 18 -21.70 -17.42 23.40
C GLU A 18 -21.65 -17.59 24.93
N GLN A 19 -21.44 -18.82 25.41
CA GLN A 19 -21.23 -19.06 26.85
C GLN A 19 -19.94 -18.40 27.36
N LEU A 20 -18.85 -18.42 26.58
CA LEU A 20 -17.60 -17.76 26.94
C LEU A 20 -17.73 -16.24 27.03
N GLN A 21 -18.53 -15.61 26.16
CA GLN A 21 -18.80 -14.17 26.21
C GLN A 21 -19.39 -13.75 27.57
N HIS A 22 -20.16 -14.63 28.20
CA HIS A 22 -20.81 -14.40 29.49
C HIS A 22 -20.15 -15.18 30.64
N SER A 23 -18.92 -15.66 30.45
CA SER A 23 -18.22 -16.45 31.46
C SER A 23 -17.94 -15.61 32.72
N PRO A 24 -18.15 -16.16 33.93
CA PRO A 24 -17.78 -15.50 35.18
C PRO A 24 -16.25 -15.39 35.38
N ASP A 25 -15.46 -16.02 34.51
CA ASP A 25 -14.00 -15.92 34.52
C ASP A 25 -13.50 -14.55 34.06
N TRP A 26 -14.34 -13.76 33.38
CA TRP A 26 -13.99 -12.39 33.00
C TRP A 26 -13.93 -11.48 34.23
N PRO A 27 -12.80 -10.77 34.46
CA PRO A 27 -12.73 -9.73 35.47
C PRO A 27 -13.78 -8.63 35.23
N ALA A 28 -14.28 -8.03 36.32
CA ALA A 28 -15.32 -7.00 36.24
C ALA A 28 -14.89 -5.76 35.42
N ASP A 29 -13.59 -5.46 35.41
CA ASP A 29 -13.00 -4.35 34.65
C ASP A 29 -12.74 -4.68 33.17
N GLU A 30 -13.07 -5.88 32.70
CA GLU A 30 -13.13 -6.21 31.28
C GLU A 30 -14.50 -5.93 30.66
N LEU A 31 -15.56 -5.93 31.46
CA LEU A 31 -16.94 -5.89 30.98
C LEU A 31 -17.34 -4.49 30.46
N PRO A 32 -18.24 -4.41 29.44
CA PRO A 32 -18.90 -5.53 28.76
C PRO A 32 -17.98 -6.22 27.72
N ILE A 33 -18.23 -7.51 27.46
CA ILE A 33 -17.54 -8.24 26.39
C ILE A 33 -18.31 -8.12 25.08
N GLU A 34 -17.70 -7.45 24.09
CA GLU A 34 -18.23 -7.38 22.73
C GLU A 34 -17.77 -8.60 21.92
N MET A 35 -18.65 -9.17 21.11
CA MET A 35 -18.31 -10.27 20.20
C MET A 35 -18.27 -9.78 18.75
N LYS A 36 -17.12 -9.95 18.07
CA LYS A 36 -16.96 -9.70 16.63
C LYS A 36 -16.59 -10.99 15.91
N GLN A 37 -17.17 -11.23 14.74
CA GLN A 37 -16.86 -12.40 13.93
C GLN A 37 -16.09 -12.01 12.67
N THR A 38 -15.17 -12.87 12.26
CA THR A 38 -14.53 -12.85 10.93
C THR A 38 -14.88 -14.12 10.17
N HIS A 39 -14.39 -14.27 8.94
CA HIS A 39 -14.59 -15.50 8.16
C HIS A 39 -14.00 -16.75 8.84
N ILE A 40 -12.95 -16.60 9.65
CA ILE A 40 -12.21 -17.74 10.25
C ILE A 40 -12.13 -17.70 11.78
N SER A 41 -12.65 -16.67 12.45
CA SER A 41 -12.49 -16.49 13.90
C SER A 41 -13.66 -15.75 14.55
N VAL A 42 -13.75 -15.86 15.87
CA VAL A 42 -14.57 -15.01 16.74
C VAL A 42 -13.65 -14.33 17.75
N LEU A 43 -13.83 -13.02 17.92
CA LEU A 43 -13.12 -12.16 18.85
C LEU A 43 -14.07 -11.78 19.99
N LEU A 44 -13.67 -12.05 21.22
CA LEU A 44 -14.30 -11.55 22.44
C LEU A 44 -13.45 -10.40 22.96
N LEU A 45 -13.99 -9.18 22.90
CA LEU A 45 -13.31 -7.92 23.18
C LEU A 45 -13.74 -7.41 24.56
N GLY A 46 -12.88 -7.57 25.56
CA GLY A 46 -12.99 -6.87 26.84
C GLY A 46 -12.38 -5.47 26.76
N SER A 47 -12.39 -4.75 27.88
CA SER A 47 -11.82 -3.40 27.97
C SER A 47 -10.30 -3.38 27.84
N LYS A 48 -9.59 -4.42 28.30
CA LYS A 48 -8.12 -4.51 28.24
C LYS A 48 -7.62 -5.71 27.45
N HIS A 49 -8.41 -6.79 27.38
CA HIS A 49 -8.00 -8.01 26.71
C HIS A 49 -8.91 -8.39 25.54
N VAL A 50 -8.33 -9.13 24.60
CA VAL A 50 -9.04 -9.78 23.49
C VAL A 50 -8.78 -11.27 23.54
N VAL A 51 -9.84 -12.07 23.43
CA VAL A 51 -9.75 -13.51 23.23
C VAL A 51 -10.17 -13.85 21.80
N LYS A 52 -9.26 -14.45 21.03
CA LYS A 52 -9.52 -14.90 19.65
C LYS A 52 -9.68 -16.42 19.62
N LEU A 53 -10.84 -16.88 19.17
CA LEU A 53 -11.12 -18.29 18.92
C LEU A 53 -11.25 -18.55 17.42
N LYS A 54 -10.74 -19.69 16.95
CA LYS A 54 -10.74 -20.07 15.53
C LYS A 54 -12.00 -20.89 15.22
N LYS A 55 -12.73 -20.56 14.15
CA LYS A 55 -13.95 -21.29 13.77
C LYS A 55 -13.58 -22.70 13.27
N PRO A 56 -14.40 -23.74 13.51
CA PRO A 56 -14.18 -25.09 13.00
C PRO A 56 -14.54 -25.21 11.50
N VAL A 57 -13.71 -24.61 10.64
CA VAL A 57 -13.95 -24.51 9.20
C VAL A 57 -12.78 -25.08 8.39
N ASP A 58 -13.06 -25.46 7.14
CA ASP A 58 -12.06 -25.88 6.15
C ASP A 58 -12.36 -25.16 4.84
N PHE A 59 -11.41 -24.35 4.38
CA PHE A 59 -11.50 -23.59 3.14
C PHE A 59 -10.51 -24.09 2.08
N GLY A 60 -9.89 -25.25 2.29
CA GLY A 60 -8.88 -25.84 1.41
C GLY A 60 -7.48 -25.23 1.54
N PHE A 61 -7.38 -23.91 1.75
CA PHE A 61 -6.12 -23.24 2.09
C PHE A 61 -5.83 -23.18 3.59
N LEU A 62 -6.77 -23.66 4.40
CA LEU A 62 -6.83 -23.57 5.85
C LEU A 62 -7.76 -24.67 6.37
N ASP A 63 -7.36 -25.40 7.42
CA ASP A 63 -8.20 -26.39 8.11
C ASP A 63 -8.13 -26.25 9.64
N TYR A 64 -9.25 -25.82 10.24
CA TYR A 64 -9.47 -25.68 11.67
C TYR A 64 -10.53 -26.63 12.21
N THR A 65 -10.85 -27.71 11.48
CA THR A 65 -12.00 -28.56 11.78
C THR A 65 -11.93 -29.29 13.12
N THR A 66 -10.73 -29.53 13.66
CA THR A 66 -10.54 -30.23 14.95
C THR A 66 -9.89 -29.32 16.00
N PRO A 67 -10.15 -29.54 17.30
CA PRO A 67 -9.52 -28.76 18.37
C PRO A 67 -7.99 -28.83 18.34
N GLN A 68 -7.40 -29.94 17.93
CA GLN A 68 -5.95 -30.10 17.73
C GLN A 68 -5.39 -29.13 16.70
N LYS A 69 -6.06 -29.03 15.54
CA LYS A 69 -5.65 -28.11 14.48
C LYS A 69 -5.76 -26.66 14.96
N ARG A 70 -6.81 -26.35 15.71
CA ARG A 70 -6.98 -25.01 16.32
C ARG A 70 -5.95 -24.72 17.39
N ARG A 71 -5.54 -25.70 18.20
CA ARG A 71 -4.42 -25.56 19.14
C ARG A 71 -3.14 -25.17 18.41
N GLN A 72 -2.77 -25.94 17.39
CA GLN A 72 -1.55 -25.69 16.61
C GLN A 72 -1.60 -24.29 16.00
N ALA A 73 -2.73 -23.91 15.41
CA ALA A 73 -2.91 -22.59 14.84
C ALA A 73 -2.84 -21.47 15.89
N CYS A 74 -3.34 -21.66 17.11
CA CYS A 74 -3.20 -20.69 18.19
C CYS A 74 -1.73 -20.53 18.61
N GLU A 75 -0.98 -21.63 18.66
CA GLU A 75 0.46 -21.62 18.96
C GLU A 75 1.24 -20.90 17.85
N ASP A 76 0.97 -21.22 16.59
CA ASP A 76 1.61 -20.59 15.44
C ASP A 76 1.28 -19.10 15.37
N GLU A 77 0.03 -18.71 15.61
CA GLU A 77 -0.37 -17.29 15.65
C GLU A 77 0.42 -16.52 16.72
N VAL A 78 0.52 -17.05 17.94
CA VAL A 78 1.30 -16.43 19.02
C VAL A 78 2.78 -16.32 18.63
N ASN A 79 3.36 -17.39 18.12
CA ASN A 79 4.79 -17.44 17.76
C ASN A 79 5.13 -16.47 16.62
N LEU A 80 4.31 -16.44 15.57
CA LEU A 80 4.55 -15.63 14.39
C LEU A 80 4.32 -14.15 14.65
N ASN A 81 3.29 -13.78 15.40
CA ASN A 81 2.98 -12.37 15.65
C ASN A 81 3.94 -11.72 16.67
N ARG A 82 4.44 -12.47 17.65
CA ARG A 82 5.45 -11.96 18.61
C ARG A 82 6.74 -11.46 17.95
N ARG A 83 7.00 -11.82 16.69
CA ARG A 83 8.13 -11.28 15.90
C ARG A 83 8.03 -9.77 15.64
N LEU A 84 6.81 -9.21 15.62
CA LEU A 84 6.53 -7.81 15.31
C LEU A 84 5.66 -7.08 16.33
N CYS A 85 5.06 -7.80 17.28
CA CYS A 85 4.27 -7.23 18.38
C CYS A 85 4.33 -8.14 19.63
N LEU A 86 5.53 -8.24 20.23
CA LEU A 86 5.83 -9.17 21.33
C LEU A 86 4.83 -9.10 22.49
N ASP A 87 4.44 -7.90 22.89
CA ASP A 87 3.61 -7.65 24.06
C ASP A 87 2.10 -7.66 23.75
N THR A 88 1.69 -7.63 22.47
CA THR A 88 0.27 -7.78 22.11
C THR A 88 -0.22 -9.18 22.39
N TYR A 89 0.58 -10.22 22.15
CA TYR A 89 0.17 -11.62 22.30
C TYR A 89 0.63 -12.20 23.64
N ILE A 90 -0.31 -12.36 24.57
CA ILE A 90 -0.07 -12.88 25.93
C ILE A 90 0.23 -14.38 25.89
N GLY A 91 -0.47 -15.12 25.03
CA GLY A 91 -0.30 -16.55 24.86
C GLY A 91 -1.54 -17.21 24.31
N TYR A 92 -1.61 -18.53 24.42
CA TYR A 92 -2.81 -19.30 24.12
C TYR A 92 -3.18 -20.19 25.32
N SER A 93 -4.47 -20.46 25.49
CA SER A 93 -4.98 -21.32 26.57
C SER A 93 -6.10 -22.22 26.09
N GLY A 94 -6.36 -23.29 26.85
CA GLY A 94 -7.52 -24.14 26.63
C GLY A 94 -8.82 -23.46 27.05
N VAL A 95 -9.89 -23.76 26.33
CA VAL A 95 -11.28 -23.55 26.75
C VAL A 95 -11.70 -24.78 27.53
N ILE A 96 -12.22 -24.58 28.74
CA ILE A 96 -12.42 -25.64 29.73
C ILE A 96 -13.91 -25.81 29.98
N GLU A 97 -14.37 -27.05 29.88
CA GLU A 97 -15.69 -27.48 30.34
C GLU A 97 -15.57 -28.15 31.72
N SER A 98 -16.28 -27.62 32.71
CA SER A 98 -16.39 -28.23 34.04
C SER A 98 -17.83 -28.18 34.53
N ASN A 99 -18.40 -29.34 34.85
CA ASN A 99 -19.79 -29.48 35.33
C ASN A 99 -20.82 -28.78 34.41
N GLY A 100 -20.63 -28.90 33.08
CA GLY A 100 -21.50 -28.29 32.07
C GLY A 100 -21.37 -26.77 31.93
N LYS A 101 -20.38 -26.14 32.58
CA LYS A 101 -20.04 -24.73 32.40
C LYS A 101 -18.76 -24.60 31.57
N ILE A 102 -18.78 -23.65 30.62
CA ILE A 102 -17.64 -23.32 29.77
C ILE A 102 -16.94 -22.08 30.31
N GLY A 103 -15.62 -22.11 30.38
CA GLY A 103 -14.79 -21.01 30.84
C GLY A 103 -13.34 -21.11 30.38
N PHE A 104 -12.51 -20.24 30.94
CA PHE A 104 -11.06 -20.22 30.77
C PHE A 104 -10.33 -20.80 31.99
N SER A 105 -11.02 -20.93 33.12
CA SER A 105 -10.50 -21.46 34.37
C SER A 105 -11.08 -22.84 34.71
N GLY A 106 -10.29 -23.70 35.37
CA GLY A 106 -10.76 -25.02 35.83
C GLY A 106 -9.68 -26.11 35.81
N GLN A 107 -8.99 -26.31 36.94
CA GLN A 107 -7.86 -27.25 37.05
C GLN A 107 -8.22 -28.73 36.77
N HIS A 108 -9.51 -29.09 36.82
CA HIS A 108 -10.02 -30.46 36.62
C HIS A 108 -11.06 -30.58 35.50
N GLY A 109 -11.26 -29.54 34.70
CA GLY A 109 -12.21 -29.58 33.58
C GLY A 109 -11.62 -30.23 32.31
N ARG A 110 -12.50 -30.62 31.39
CA ARG A 110 -12.14 -31.14 30.07
C ARG A 110 -11.81 -29.96 29.14
N VAL A 111 -10.66 -30.01 28.47
CA VAL A 111 -10.36 -29.04 27.39
C VAL A 111 -11.22 -29.37 26.18
N VAL A 112 -12.05 -28.42 25.76
CA VAL A 112 -12.98 -28.57 24.63
C VAL A 112 -12.53 -27.76 23.41
N ASP A 113 -11.73 -26.72 23.61
CA ASP A 113 -11.10 -25.95 22.53
C ASP A 113 -9.88 -25.15 23.00
N TYR A 114 -9.36 -24.26 22.16
CA TYR A 114 -8.24 -23.36 22.43
C TYR A 114 -8.54 -21.94 21.95
N CYS A 115 -7.89 -20.98 22.57
CA CYS A 115 -8.01 -19.56 22.23
C CYS A 115 -6.69 -18.83 22.42
N VAL A 116 -6.52 -17.71 21.72
CA VAL A 116 -5.39 -16.79 21.85
C VAL A 116 -5.81 -15.61 22.72
N TRP A 117 -4.97 -15.27 23.70
CA TRP A 117 -5.12 -14.10 24.56
C TRP A 117 -4.22 -12.96 24.08
N MET A 118 -4.79 -11.77 23.96
CA MET A 118 -4.12 -10.59 23.47
C MET A 118 -4.42 -9.38 24.36
N ASN A 119 -3.47 -8.46 24.47
CA ASN A 119 -3.74 -7.10 24.95
C ASN A 119 -4.54 -6.34 23.87
N ARG A 120 -5.61 -5.65 24.28
CA ARG A 120 -6.43 -4.84 23.38
C ARG A 120 -5.63 -3.63 22.93
N LEU A 121 -5.49 -3.49 21.62
CA LEU A 121 -4.86 -2.33 21.01
C LEU A 121 -5.86 -1.17 20.93
N PRO A 122 -5.42 0.08 21.17
CA PRO A 122 -6.28 1.25 21.08
C PRO A 122 -6.72 1.52 19.64
N GLU A 123 -8.04 1.56 19.43
CA GLU A 123 -8.63 1.66 18.08
C GLU A 123 -8.31 2.99 17.39
N ASP A 124 -8.19 4.09 18.13
CA ASP A 124 -7.82 5.42 17.63
C ASP A 124 -6.36 5.52 17.15
N ARG A 125 -5.53 4.54 17.53
CA ARG A 125 -4.11 4.45 17.11
C ARG A 125 -3.89 3.45 15.97
N MET A 126 -4.95 2.84 15.46
CA MET A 126 -4.90 1.95 14.31
C MET A 126 -4.63 2.74 13.02
N LEU A 127 -3.73 2.26 12.17
CA LEU A 127 -3.26 3.03 11.03
C LEU A 127 -4.39 3.35 10.04
N ASP A 128 -5.36 2.47 9.85
CA ASP A 128 -6.53 2.72 9.00
C ASP A 128 -7.39 3.90 9.51
N ARG A 129 -7.56 4.00 10.84
CA ARG A 129 -8.26 5.14 11.49
C ARG A 129 -7.46 6.41 11.37
N MET A 130 -6.16 6.36 11.65
CA MET A 130 -5.27 7.51 11.51
C MET A 130 -5.21 8.04 10.07
N VAL A 131 -5.27 7.15 9.07
CA VAL A 131 -5.36 7.55 7.66
C VAL A 131 -6.67 8.27 7.37
N ALA A 132 -7.80 7.73 7.84
CA ALA A 132 -9.12 8.35 7.67
C ALA A 132 -9.20 9.74 8.34
N GLU A 133 -8.54 9.91 9.48
CA GLU A 133 -8.47 11.16 10.23
C GLU A 133 -7.36 12.12 9.76
N ASN A 134 -6.55 11.71 8.77
CA ASN A 134 -5.40 12.46 8.24
C ASN A 134 -4.35 12.84 9.30
N THR A 135 -4.12 11.95 10.27
CA THR A 135 -3.15 12.11 11.37
C THR A 135 -1.83 11.37 11.14
N VAL A 136 -1.72 10.56 10.07
CA VAL A 136 -0.47 9.89 9.69
C VAL A 136 0.55 10.90 9.14
N THR A 137 1.76 10.87 9.71
CA THR A 137 2.90 11.69 9.30
C THR A 137 3.98 10.85 8.62
N GLU A 138 4.88 11.51 7.89
CA GLU A 138 6.08 10.88 7.31
C GLU A 138 6.93 10.18 8.38
N ALA A 139 7.07 10.77 9.58
CA ALA A 139 7.81 10.18 10.69
C ALA A 139 7.22 8.84 11.18
N ILE A 140 5.88 8.70 11.14
CA ILE A 140 5.22 7.42 11.48
C ILE A 140 5.56 6.37 10.41
N LEU A 141 5.46 6.72 9.13
CA LEU A 141 5.80 5.81 8.03
C LEU A 141 7.28 5.41 8.04
N ASP A 142 8.16 6.32 8.44
CA ASP A 142 9.58 6.05 8.64
C ASP A 142 9.83 5.00 9.74
N ARG A 143 9.10 5.08 10.86
CA ARG A 143 9.14 4.07 11.93
C ARG A 143 8.65 2.71 11.43
N ILE A 144 7.54 2.69 10.69
CA ILE A 144 6.99 1.44 10.10
C ILE A 144 7.99 0.83 9.12
N ALA A 145 8.56 1.64 8.21
CA ALA A 145 9.56 1.19 7.25
C ALA A 145 10.83 0.67 7.93
N ALA A 146 11.29 1.33 9.00
CA ALA A 146 12.44 0.88 9.79
C ALA A 146 12.19 -0.47 10.44
N GLN A 147 11.03 -0.67 11.09
CA GLN A 147 10.68 -1.92 11.73
C GLN A 147 10.55 -3.07 10.73
N LEU A 148 9.86 -2.86 9.60
CA LEU A 148 9.75 -3.87 8.54
C LEU A 148 11.11 -4.18 7.91
N SER A 149 11.95 -3.19 7.67
CA SER A 149 13.31 -3.43 7.14
C SER A 149 14.13 -4.28 8.10
N ALA A 150 14.12 -3.97 9.40
CA ALA A 150 14.81 -4.75 10.42
C ALA A 150 14.23 -6.17 10.55
N PHE A 151 12.91 -6.32 10.50
CA PHE A 151 12.25 -7.62 10.51
C PHE A 151 12.64 -8.47 9.29
N HIS A 152 12.52 -7.92 8.08
CA HIS A 152 12.87 -8.64 6.86
C HIS A 152 14.36 -9.01 6.83
N GLN A 153 15.27 -8.17 7.32
CA GLN A 153 16.71 -8.51 7.41
C GLN A 153 16.96 -9.75 8.28
N ASN A 154 16.19 -9.95 9.35
CA ASN A 154 16.35 -11.05 10.30
C ASN A 154 15.38 -12.23 10.05
N ALA A 155 14.44 -12.10 9.11
CA ALA A 155 13.45 -13.13 8.81
C ALA A 155 14.10 -14.45 8.35
N ARG A 156 13.42 -15.57 8.62
CA ARG A 156 13.89 -16.89 8.17
C ARG A 156 13.95 -16.94 6.65
N ARG A 157 14.94 -17.69 6.15
CA ARG A 157 15.22 -17.91 4.72
C ARG A 157 15.73 -19.33 4.53
N GLY A 158 15.66 -19.84 3.31
CA GLY A 158 16.20 -21.14 2.96
C GLY A 158 15.51 -21.74 1.74
N PRO A 159 15.95 -22.89 1.24
CA PRO A 159 15.38 -23.51 0.04
C PRO A 159 13.86 -23.72 0.12
N GLN A 160 13.36 -24.13 1.29
CA GLN A 160 11.92 -24.31 1.55
C GLN A 160 11.11 -22.99 1.51
N ILE A 161 11.75 -21.85 1.79
CA ILE A 161 11.11 -20.53 1.72
C ILE A 161 11.25 -19.97 0.30
N ASN A 162 12.41 -20.16 -0.32
CA ASN A 162 12.72 -19.68 -1.67
C ASN A 162 11.79 -20.26 -2.73
N GLN A 163 11.28 -21.49 -2.54
CA GLN A 163 10.33 -22.11 -3.48
C GLN A 163 9.06 -21.26 -3.66
N TRP A 164 8.64 -20.55 -2.60
CA TRP A 164 7.43 -19.73 -2.63
C TRP A 164 7.59 -18.45 -3.46
N GLY A 165 8.83 -17.98 -3.64
CA GLY A 165 9.16 -16.88 -4.56
C GLY A 165 9.57 -17.34 -5.96
N SER A 166 9.42 -18.63 -6.27
CA SER A 166 9.75 -19.15 -7.61
C SER A 166 8.77 -18.63 -8.65
N LEU A 167 9.22 -18.48 -9.90
CA LEU A 167 8.35 -18.04 -11.00
C LEU A 167 7.15 -18.98 -11.16
N ALA A 168 7.35 -20.29 -11.02
CA ALA A 168 6.28 -21.28 -11.10
C ALA A 168 5.19 -21.02 -10.04
N GLU A 169 5.59 -20.71 -8.80
CA GLU A 169 4.65 -20.42 -7.73
C GLU A 169 3.94 -19.08 -7.93
N ILE A 170 4.66 -18.05 -8.40
CA ILE A 170 4.07 -16.75 -8.73
C ILE A 170 3.03 -16.90 -9.86
N CYS A 171 3.33 -17.69 -10.90
CA CYS A 171 2.35 -18.02 -11.96
C CYS A 171 1.13 -18.74 -11.37
N HIS A 172 1.36 -19.77 -10.53
CA HIS A 172 0.29 -20.53 -9.89
C HIS A 172 -0.64 -19.63 -9.05
N ASN A 173 -0.08 -18.68 -8.29
CA ASN A 173 -0.83 -17.68 -7.53
C ASN A 173 -1.73 -16.81 -8.42
N TRP A 174 -1.24 -16.38 -9.58
CA TRP A 174 -2.02 -15.59 -10.53
C TRP A 174 -3.09 -16.42 -11.23
N GLU A 175 -2.77 -17.62 -11.70
CA GLU A 175 -3.71 -18.53 -12.33
C GLU A 175 -4.88 -18.87 -11.39
N GLU A 176 -4.60 -19.19 -10.13
CA GLU A 176 -5.61 -19.45 -9.12
C GLU A 176 -6.53 -18.23 -8.92
N ASN A 177 -5.95 -17.02 -8.86
CA ASN A 177 -6.71 -15.78 -8.75
C ASN A 177 -7.63 -15.55 -9.97
N PHE A 178 -7.14 -15.78 -11.19
CA PHE A 178 -7.93 -15.61 -12.41
C PHE A 178 -9.09 -16.61 -12.46
N ILE A 179 -8.81 -17.90 -12.25
CA ILE A 179 -9.82 -18.97 -12.24
C ILE A 179 -10.93 -18.67 -11.22
N GLN A 180 -10.54 -18.32 -9.99
CA GLN A 180 -11.52 -18.01 -8.92
C GLN A 180 -12.33 -16.75 -9.18
N THR A 181 -11.86 -15.86 -10.07
CA THR A 181 -12.54 -14.60 -10.40
C THR A 181 -13.50 -14.73 -11.60
N GLU A 182 -13.42 -15.81 -12.40
CA GLU A 182 -14.25 -16.02 -13.60
C GLU A 182 -15.76 -15.85 -13.33
N ALA A 183 -16.25 -16.38 -12.20
CA ALA A 183 -17.65 -16.30 -11.79
C ALA A 183 -18.13 -14.87 -11.43
N PHE A 184 -17.21 -13.91 -11.36
CA PHE A 184 -17.47 -12.51 -10.98
C PHE A 184 -17.21 -11.51 -12.11
N ILE A 185 -16.82 -11.99 -13.29
CA ILE A 185 -16.75 -11.18 -14.50
C ILE A 185 -18.13 -10.60 -14.82
N ASN A 186 -18.18 -9.32 -15.14
CA ASN A 186 -19.36 -8.47 -15.32
C ASN A 186 -20.26 -8.31 -14.06
N ARG A 187 -19.81 -8.77 -12.88
CA ARG A 187 -20.45 -8.49 -11.58
C ARG A 187 -19.63 -7.49 -10.75
N THR A 188 -18.32 -7.73 -10.66
CA THR A 188 -17.38 -6.91 -9.86
C THR A 188 -16.14 -6.48 -10.64
N ILE A 189 -15.85 -7.11 -11.77
CA ILE A 189 -14.80 -6.71 -12.71
C ILE A 189 -15.37 -6.79 -14.13
N SER A 190 -15.06 -5.83 -15.00
CA SER A 190 -15.48 -5.93 -16.41
C SER A 190 -14.66 -7.01 -17.15
N ALA A 191 -15.24 -7.64 -18.17
CA ALA A 191 -14.48 -8.58 -19.01
C ALA A 191 -13.24 -7.91 -19.66
N SER A 192 -13.36 -6.62 -20.03
CA SER A 192 -12.26 -5.84 -20.58
C SER A 192 -11.12 -5.68 -19.58
N ASP A 193 -11.42 -5.32 -18.33
CA ASP A 193 -10.38 -5.12 -17.31
C ASP A 193 -9.75 -6.43 -16.87
N PHE A 194 -10.55 -7.49 -16.76
CA PHE A 194 -10.06 -8.84 -16.47
C PHE A 194 -9.01 -9.27 -17.52
N ASN A 195 -9.36 -9.19 -18.81
CA ASN A 195 -8.47 -9.57 -19.90
C ASN A 195 -7.23 -8.67 -19.94
N ALA A 196 -7.38 -7.35 -19.78
CA ALA A 196 -6.25 -6.43 -19.80
C ALA A 196 -5.26 -6.67 -18.66
N ILE A 197 -5.74 -6.98 -17.44
CA ILE A 197 -4.88 -7.35 -16.32
C ILE A 197 -4.19 -8.68 -16.62
N GLN A 198 -4.93 -9.69 -17.09
CA GLN A 198 -4.38 -11.02 -17.39
C GLN A 198 -3.29 -10.95 -18.46
N ASP A 199 -3.52 -10.26 -19.56
CA ASP A 199 -2.55 -10.07 -20.64
C ASP A 199 -1.28 -9.39 -20.13
N TRP A 200 -1.42 -8.33 -19.34
CA TRP A 200 -0.29 -7.61 -18.75
C TRP A 200 0.51 -8.48 -17.77
N VAL A 201 -0.17 -9.24 -16.90
CA VAL A 201 0.49 -10.15 -15.96
C VAL A 201 1.27 -11.22 -16.71
N ASN A 202 0.68 -11.83 -17.74
CA ASN A 202 1.34 -12.87 -18.54
C ASN A 202 2.57 -12.33 -19.29
N ASP A 203 2.45 -11.13 -19.87
CA ASP A 203 3.56 -10.44 -20.51
C ASP A 203 4.69 -10.14 -19.51
N TRP A 204 4.34 -9.64 -18.32
CA TRP A 204 5.29 -9.30 -17.28
C TRP A 204 6.03 -10.53 -16.74
N LEU A 205 5.32 -11.61 -16.44
CA LEU A 205 5.90 -12.88 -15.98
C LEU A 205 6.91 -13.43 -17.00
N THR A 206 6.59 -13.32 -18.29
CA THR A 206 7.48 -13.74 -19.38
C THR A 206 8.74 -12.88 -19.43
N HIS A 207 8.59 -11.55 -19.49
CA HIS A 207 9.70 -10.62 -19.69
C HIS A 207 10.56 -10.34 -18.43
N LYS A 208 10.08 -10.68 -17.23
CA LYS A 208 10.80 -10.43 -15.96
C LYS A 208 11.29 -11.70 -15.26
N THR A 209 11.36 -12.83 -15.98
CA THR A 209 11.88 -14.10 -15.46
C THR A 209 13.21 -13.94 -14.71
N ASP A 210 14.20 -13.27 -15.32
CA ASP A 210 15.52 -13.04 -14.71
C ASP A 210 15.46 -12.17 -13.45
N LEU A 211 14.50 -11.25 -13.40
CA LEU A 211 14.31 -10.42 -12.22
C LEU A 211 13.86 -11.28 -11.04
N PHE A 212 12.83 -12.12 -11.21
CA PHE A 212 12.37 -13.02 -10.14
C PHE A 212 13.45 -14.02 -9.69
N ALA A 213 14.21 -14.59 -10.63
CA ALA A 213 15.34 -15.44 -10.30
C ALA A 213 16.41 -14.70 -9.48
N ARG A 214 16.72 -13.46 -9.85
CA ARG A 214 17.63 -12.59 -9.08
C ARG A 214 17.09 -12.26 -7.69
N ARG A 215 15.78 -12.08 -7.50
CA ARG A 215 15.18 -11.86 -6.16
C ARG A 215 15.48 -13.02 -5.20
N ILE A 216 15.38 -14.26 -5.69
CA ILE A 216 15.76 -15.45 -4.91
C ILE A 216 17.27 -15.44 -4.60
N HIS A 217 18.10 -15.21 -5.61
CA HIS A 217 19.56 -15.14 -5.45
C HIS A 217 19.98 -14.09 -4.42
N ASP A 218 19.36 -12.91 -4.48
CA ASP A 218 19.64 -11.78 -3.60
C ASP A 218 18.95 -11.91 -2.22
N LYS A 219 18.42 -13.10 -1.91
CA LYS A 219 17.82 -13.45 -0.61
C LYS A 219 16.65 -12.54 -0.22
N ARG A 220 15.85 -12.14 -1.20
CA ARG A 220 14.69 -11.26 -1.03
C ARG A 220 13.40 -12.03 -0.70
N ILE A 221 13.38 -13.35 -0.83
CA ILE A 221 12.27 -14.21 -0.40
C ILE A 221 12.44 -14.56 1.07
N VAL A 222 11.43 -14.29 1.89
CA VAL A 222 11.50 -14.41 3.35
C VAL A 222 10.25 -15.04 3.93
N ASP A 223 10.36 -15.66 5.11
CA ASP A 223 9.21 -15.97 5.97
C ASP A 223 8.73 -14.68 6.65
N GLY A 224 7.89 -13.95 5.91
CA GLY A 224 7.42 -12.60 6.24
C GLY A 224 6.20 -12.59 7.18
N HIS A 225 5.44 -11.50 7.10
CA HIS A 225 4.14 -11.32 7.74
C HIS A 225 3.00 -11.83 6.84
N GLY A 226 3.08 -11.57 5.53
CA GLY A 226 2.12 -12.03 4.52
C GLY A 226 0.89 -11.14 4.31
N ASP A 227 0.51 -10.36 5.32
CA ASP A 227 -0.68 -9.49 5.31
C ASP A 227 -0.45 -8.08 5.91
N VAL A 228 0.63 -7.40 5.53
CA VAL A 228 0.94 -6.05 6.06
C VAL A 228 0.01 -5.01 5.42
N ARG A 229 -1.01 -4.57 6.16
CA ARG A 229 -2.02 -3.59 5.71
C ARG A 229 -2.37 -2.61 6.83
N CYS A 230 -3.13 -1.54 6.56
CA CYS A 230 -3.38 -0.49 7.57
C CYS A 230 -4.09 -1.05 8.82
N GLU A 231 -5.02 -1.97 8.62
CA GLU A 231 -5.76 -2.64 9.72
C GLU A 231 -4.89 -3.61 10.53
N SER A 232 -3.66 -3.90 10.09
CA SER A 232 -2.73 -4.80 10.77
C SER A 232 -1.64 -4.04 11.54
N ILE A 233 -1.74 -2.70 11.64
CA ILE A 233 -0.72 -1.83 12.22
C ILE A 233 -1.35 -0.89 13.26
N CYS A 234 -0.83 -0.93 14.48
CA CYS A 234 -1.14 0.00 15.56
C CYS A 234 0.09 0.86 15.88
N VAL A 235 -0.09 2.19 15.88
CA VAL A 235 0.98 3.17 16.07
C VAL A 235 0.97 3.66 17.52
N MET A 236 1.80 3.07 18.36
CA MET A 236 1.92 3.47 19.76
C MET A 236 3.08 4.44 19.95
N ASP A 237 3.11 5.13 21.09
CA ASP A 237 4.14 6.14 21.38
C ASP A 237 5.53 5.49 21.50
N ASP A 238 5.58 4.29 22.09
CA ASP A 238 6.79 3.50 22.30
C ASP A 238 7.22 2.70 21.07
N ALA A 239 6.27 2.10 20.35
CA ALA A 239 6.56 1.13 19.28
C ALA A 239 5.47 1.08 18.20
N ILE A 240 5.81 0.53 17.04
CA ILE A 240 4.82 0.08 16.05
C ILE A 240 4.51 -1.39 16.35
N ARG A 241 3.22 -1.73 16.42
CA ARG A 241 2.76 -3.12 16.58
C ARG A 241 2.13 -3.57 15.28
N ILE A 242 2.76 -4.53 14.61
CA ILE A 242 2.23 -5.15 13.38
C ILE A 242 1.77 -6.56 13.74
N TYR A 243 0.48 -6.84 13.59
CA TYR A 243 -0.17 -8.06 14.06
C TYR A 243 -1.05 -8.69 12.98
N ASP A 244 -1.63 -9.86 13.28
CA ASP A 244 -2.44 -10.68 12.36
C ASP A 244 -1.62 -11.26 11.18
N CYS A 245 -0.40 -11.71 11.46
CA CYS A 245 0.44 -12.46 10.53
C CYS A 245 -0.24 -13.77 10.11
N ILE A 246 -0.15 -14.12 8.81
CA ILE A 246 -0.75 -15.35 8.25
C ILE A 246 -0.10 -16.60 8.87
N GLU A 247 -0.79 -17.26 9.78
CA GLU A 247 -0.32 -18.46 10.47
C GLU A 247 -0.58 -19.76 9.70
N PHE A 248 -1.65 -19.79 8.93
CA PHE A 248 -2.23 -21.03 8.38
C PHE A 248 -1.68 -21.48 7.03
N ASN A 249 -0.96 -20.61 6.30
CA ASN A 249 -0.50 -20.93 4.96
C ASN A 249 0.86 -20.29 4.64
N GLU A 250 1.90 -21.12 4.54
CA GLU A 250 3.26 -20.65 4.25
C GLU A 250 3.38 -20.05 2.85
N ARG A 251 2.63 -20.54 1.85
CA ARG A 251 2.62 -19.99 0.47
C ARG A 251 2.20 -18.52 0.45
N PHE A 252 1.34 -18.10 1.37
CA PHE A 252 0.87 -16.72 1.48
C PHE A 252 1.72 -15.86 2.43
N ARG A 253 2.38 -16.48 3.41
CA ARG A 253 3.27 -15.81 4.37
C ARG A 253 4.68 -15.59 3.81
N CYS A 254 5.20 -16.56 3.07
CA CYS A 254 6.55 -16.57 2.53
C CYS A 254 6.55 -16.01 1.10
N ASP A 255 7.10 -14.83 0.91
CA ASP A 255 7.12 -14.18 -0.40
C ASP A 255 8.32 -13.21 -0.50
N ASP A 256 8.47 -12.57 -1.64
CA ASP A 256 9.37 -11.44 -1.84
C ASP A 256 8.99 -10.29 -0.90
N VAL A 257 9.97 -9.71 -0.21
CA VAL A 257 9.77 -8.50 0.61
C VAL A 257 9.10 -7.36 -0.17
N ALA A 258 9.30 -7.27 -1.48
CA ALA A 258 8.63 -6.28 -2.33
C ALA A 258 7.10 -6.45 -2.34
N SER A 259 6.60 -7.69 -2.21
CA SER A 259 5.18 -8.00 -2.13
C SER A 259 4.54 -7.49 -0.83
N GLU A 260 5.25 -7.60 0.30
CA GLU A 260 4.78 -7.06 1.59
C GLU A 260 4.72 -5.54 1.58
N ILE A 261 5.75 -4.88 1.03
CA ILE A 261 5.78 -3.41 0.92
C ILE A 261 4.72 -2.91 -0.06
N ALA A 262 4.54 -3.61 -1.18
CA ALA A 262 3.48 -3.31 -2.13
C ALA A 262 2.09 -3.41 -1.50
N PHE A 263 1.88 -4.31 -0.54
CA PHE A 263 0.58 -4.46 0.10
C PHE A 263 0.21 -3.20 0.89
N LEU A 264 1.04 -2.74 1.83
CA LEU A 264 0.74 -1.52 2.57
C LEU A 264 0.66 -0.29 1.65
N ALA A 265 1.54 -0.19 0.65
CA ALA A 265 1.50 0.90 -0.33
C ALA A 265 0.21 0.91 -1.19
N MET A 266 -0.28 -0.27 -1.59
CA MET A 266 -1.57 -0.41 -2.27
C MET A 266 -2.73 -0.08 -1.32
N ASP A 267 -2.66 -0.50 -0.06
CA ASP A 267 -3.73 -0.31 0.92
C ASP A 267 -3.90 1.17 1.33
N LEU A 268 -2.79 1.93 1.39
CA LEU A 268 -2.80 3.39 1.55
C LEU A 268 -3.43 4.10 0.34
N ASP A 269 -3.19 3.61 -0.87
CA ASP A 269 -3.78 4.15 -2.10
C ASP A 269 -5.28 3.85 -2.21
N ALA A 270 -5.70 2.65 -1.82
CA ALA A 270 -7.12 2.31 -1.67
C ALA A 270 -7.84 3.21 -0.65
N ARG A 271 -7.11 3.83 0.28
CA ARG A 271 -7.58 4.87 1.22
C ARG A 271 -7.30 6.29 0.74
N ALA A 272 -7.07 6.44 -0.57
CA ALA A 272 -6.82 7.70 -1.26
C ALA A 272 -5.61 8.51 -0.76
N ARG A 273 -4.60 7.82 -0.22
CA ARG A 273 -3.30 8.38 0.19
C ARG A 273 -2.12 7.75 -0.57
N PRO A 274 -2.10 7.81 -1.92
CA PRO A 274 -0.97 7.30 -2.71
C PRO A 274 0.36 8.00 -2.43
N ASP A 275 0.33 9.25 -1.92
CA ASP A 275 1.51 9.98 -1.44
C ASP A 275 2.19 9.28 -0.27
N LEU A 276 1.41 8.80 0.70
CA LEU A 276 1.90 8.05 1.85
C LEU A 276 2.44 6.70 1.41
N GLY A 277 1.74 6.01 0.50
CA GLY A 277 2.20 4.74 -0.07
C GLY A 277 3.55 4.87 -0.77
N TYR A 278 3.75 5.97 -1.52
CA TYR A 278 5.04 6.27 -2.15
C TYR A 278 6.14 6.53 -1.12
N TYR A 279 5.87 7.43 -0.17
CA TYR A 279 6.85 7.80 0.85
C TYR A 279 7.30 6.59 1.66
N PHE A 280 6.35 5.76 2.13
CA PHE A 280 6.65 4.50 2.82
C PHE A 280 7.55 3.57 1.99
N THR A 281 7.23 3.41 0.70
CA THR A 281 8.03 2.57 -0.20
C THR A 281 9.45 3.11 -0.38
N GLU A 282 9.60 4.43 -0.53
CA GLU A 282 10.91 5.08 -0.62
C GLU A 282 11.71 4.94 0.67
N ALA A 283 11.09 5.20 1.81
CA ALA A 283 11.68 5.05 3.14
C ALA A 283 12.17 3.62 3.40
N TYR A 284 11.41 2.61 2.98
CA TYR A 284 11.83 1.22 3.07
C TYR A 284 12.97 0.91 2.09
N GLN A 285 12.86 1.33 0.82
CA GLN A 285 13.84 1.06 -0.22
C GLN A 285 15.24 1.54 0.17
N GLN A 286 15.34 2.75 0.72
CA GLN A 286 16.61 3.34 1.16
C GLN A 286 17.26 2.51 2.27
N ARG A 287 16.47 2.01 3.23
CA ARG A 287 16.95 1.19 4.37
C ARG A 287 17.32 -0.24 3.96
N ALA A 288 16.52 -0.83 3.08
CA ALA A 288 16.72 -2.20 2.59
C ALA A 288 17.71 -2.31 1.42
N ASN A 289 18.18 -1.16 0.90
CA ASN A 289 19.02 -1.02 -0.29
C ASN A 289 18.49 -1.90 -1.46
N ASP A 290 17.22 -1.73 -1.77
CA ASP A 290 16.50 -2.55 -2.76
C ASP A 290 16.21 -1.77 -4.04
N ASN A 291 17.13 -1.80 -4.99
CA ASN A 291 17.03 -1.03 -6.24
C ASN A 291 15.95 -1.56 -7.22
N ASP A 292 15.49 -2.79 -7.02
CA ASP A 292 14.47 -3.42 -7.86
C ASP A 292 13.05 -3.18 -7.34
N LEU A 293 12.90 -2.72 -6.09
CA LEU A 293 11.60 -2.52 -5.44
C LEU A 293 10.62 -1.72 -6.29
N PHE A 294 11.03 -0.56 -6.79
CA PHE A 294 10.16 0.29 -7.62
C PHE A 294 9.80 -0.33 -8.98
N THR A 295 10.61 -1.25 -9.50
CA THR A 295 10.24 -2.01 -10.71
C THR A 295 9.23 -3.09 -10.42
N LEU A 296 9.33 -3.76 -9.28
CA LEU A 296 8.38 -4.80 -8.86
C LEU A 296 7.07 -4.21 -8.32
N LEU A 297 7.09 -2.95 -7.89
CA LEU A 297 5.99 -2.32 -7.18
C LEU A 297 4.65 -2.37 -7.95
N PRO A 298 4.54 -1.99 -9.24
CA PRO A 298 3.26 -2.08 -9.94
C PRO A 298 2.73 -3.52 -10.02
N PHE A 299 3.61 -4.51 -10.22
CA PHE A 299 3.23 -5.92 -10.32
C PHE A 299 2.65 -6.45 -9.00
N TYR A 300 3.35 -6.24 -7.89
CA TYR A 300 2.85 -6.72 -6.60
C TYR A 300 1.66 -5.88 -6.08
N ARG A 301 1.58 -4.58 -6.38
CA ARG A 301 0.38 -3.77 -6.05
C ARG A 301 -0.82 -4.23 -6.85
N CYS A 302 -0.64 -4.57 -8.13
CA CYS A 302 -1.66 -5.20 -8.96
C CYS A 302 -2.15 -6.50 -8.33
N TYR A 303 -1.21 -7.40 -7.96
CA TYR A 303 -1.53 -8.66 -7.30
C TYR A 303 -2.34 -8.45 -6.02
N ARG A 304 -1.88 -7.58 -5.11
CA ARG A 304 -2.54 -7.35 -3.83
C ARG A 304 -3.92 -6.69 -4.00
N ALA A 305 -4.06 -5.73 -4.92
CA ALA A 305 -5.35 -5.14 -5.24
C ALA A 305 -6.30 -6.19 -5.83
N TYR A 306 -5.83 -7.03 -6.75
CA TYR A 306 -6.62 -8.10 -7.36
C TYR A 306 -7.11 -9.11 -6.31
N VAL A 307 -6.23 -9.55 -5.40
CA VAL A 307 -6.59 -10.45 -4.29
C VAL A 307 -7.68 -9.83 -3.40
N ARG A 308 -7.56 -8.54 -3.04
CA ARG A 308 -8.59 -7.84 -2.26
C ARG A 308 -9.93 -7.77 -3.00
N GLY A 309 -9.89 -7.45 -4.29
CA GLY A 309 -11.07 -7.48 -5.16
C GLY A 309 -11.75 -8.85 -5.15
N LYS A 310 -10.98 -9.91 -5.44
CA LYS A 310 -11.44 -11.30 -5.45
C LYS A 310 -12.10 -11.73 -4.14
N VAL A 311 -11.43 -11.49 -3.00
CA VAL A 311 -11.94 -11.91 -1.68
C VAL A 311 -13.24 -11.19 -1.34
N LEU A 312 -13.36 -9.90 -1.67
CA LEU A 312 -14.62 -9.17 -1.49
C LEU A 312 -15.72 -9.71 -2.40
N SER A 313 -15.39 -10.13 -3.63
CA SER A 313 -16.34 -10.74 -4.56
C SER A 313 -16.95 -12.04 -4.04
N PHE A 314 -16.20 -12.87 -3.29
CA PHE A 314 -16.75 -14.10 -2.70
C PHE A 314 -17.97 -13.87 -1.81
N ARG A 315 -18.03 -12.74 -1.09
CA ARG A 315 -19.16 -12.38 -0.22
C ARG A 315 -20.50 -12.27 -0.96
N LEU A 316 -20.48 -12.00 -2.28
CA LEU A 316 -21.70 -11.91 -3.07
C LEU A 316 -22.44 -13.25 -3.17
N ASN A 317 -21.75 -14.37 -2.97
CA ASN A 317 -22.33 -15.71 -3.02
C ASN A 317 -22.63 -16.27 -1.62
N GLU A 318 -22.26 -15.56 -0.55
CA GLU A 318 -22.48 -16.00 0.83
C GLU A 318 -23.91 -15.62 1.28
N PRO A 319 -24.73 -16.58 1.75
CA PRO A 319 -26.14 -16.33 2.09
C PRO A 319 -26.32 -15.50 3.37
N GLU A 320 -25.29 -15.44 4.21
CA GLU A 320 -25.28 -14.74 5.50
C GLU A 320 -25.18 -13.22 5.38
N PHE A 321 -24.77 -12.69 4.22
CA PHE A 321 -24.78 -11.24 3.96
C PHE A 321 -26.10 -10.78 3.33
N SER A 322 -26.60 -9.66 3.84
CA SER A 322 -27.73 -8.94 3.27
C SER A 322 -27.39 -8.36 1.88
N ASP A 323 -28.41 -8.02 1.08
CA ASP A 323 -28.21 -7.43 -0.25
C ASP A 323 -27.44 -6.10 -0.19
N ALA A 324 -27.63 -5.31 0.87
CA ALA A 324 -26.90 -4.05 1.08
C ALA A 324 -25.40 -4.28 1.38
N GLU A 325 -25.08 -5.30 2.19
CA GLU A 325 -23.69 -5.70 2.45
C GLU A 325 -23.03 -6.27 1.19
N LYS A 326 -23.76 -7.04 0.40
CA LYS A 326 -23.30 -7.57 -0.89
C LYS A 326 -23.01 -6.46 -1.89
N GLU A 327 -23.88 -5.45 -2.00
CA GLU A 327 -23.65 -4.32 -2.90
C GLU A 327 -22.45 -3.47 -2.43
N THR A 328 -22.31 -3.27 -1.11
CA THR A 328 -21.14 -2.59 -0.53
C THR A 328 -19.85 -3.33 -0.85
N ALA A 329 -19.83 -4.66 -0.66
CA ALA A 329 -18.69 -5.50 -1.02
C ALA A 329 -18.41 -5.48 -2.52
N ALA A 330 -19.44 -5.49 -3.36
CA ALA A 330 -19.30 -5.41 -4.82
C ALA A 330 -18.68 -4.07 -5.26
N GLN A 331 -19.09 -2.95 -4.65
CA GLN A 331 -18.51 -1.64 -4.94
C GLN A 331 -17.05 -1.56 -4.48
N GLN A 332 -16.73 -2.08 -3.30
CA GLN A 332 -15.35 -2.13 -2.83
C GLN A 332 -14.48 -3.02 -3.73
N ALA A 333 -15.00 -4.17 -4.17
CA ALA A 333 -14.32 -5.06 -5.11
C ALA A 333 -14.01 -4.36 -6.44
N ARG A 334 -15.00 -3.64 -7.00
CA ARG A 334 -14.83 -2.81 -8.22
C ARG A 334 -13.68 -1.81 -8.07
N ASN A 335 -13.61 -1.10 -6.95
CA ASN A 335 -12.55 -0.11 -6.70
C ASN A 335 -11.17 -0.78 -6.64
N TYR A 336 -11.06 -1.96 -6.03
CA TYR A 336 -9.78 -2.70 -6.00
C TYR A 336 -9.38 -3.24 -7.39
N PHE A 337 -10.33 -3.72 -8.19
CA PHE A 337 -10.04 -4.13 -9.56
C PHE A 337 -9.67 -2.93 -10.46
N GLU A 338 -10.24 -1.75 -10.23
CA GLU A 338 -9.80 -0.51 -10.88
C GLU A 338 -8.34 -0.21 -10.53
N LEU A 339 -7.96 -0.25 -9.25
CA LEU A 339 -6.56 -0.08 -8.85
C LEU A 339 -5.64 -1.11 -9.52
N ALA A 340 -6.03 -2.39 -9.52
CA ALA A 340 -5.28 -3.45 -10.19
C ALA A 340 -5.09 -3.14 -11.69
N ARG A 341 -6.15 -2.69 -12.36
CA ARG A 341 -6.13 -2.28 -13.77
C ARG A 341 -5.19 -1.10 -14.01
N ARG A 342 -5.19 -0.10 -13.13
CA ARG A 342 -4.31 1.08 -13.22
C ARG A 342 -2.84 0.70 -13.10
N TYR A 343 -2.48 -0.15 -12.13
CA TYR A 343 -1.10 -0.65 -11.99
C TYR A 343 -0.68 -1.52 -13.19
N ALA A 344 -1.62 -2.26 -13.78
CA ALA A 344 -1.43 -3.04 -15.00
C ALA A 344 -1.44 -2.18 -16.29
N THR A 345 -1.33 -0.85 -16.18
CA THR A 345 -1.26 0.06 -17.33
C THR A 345 0.03 0.91 -17.25
N PRO A 346 1.19 0.32 -17.58
CA PRO A 346 2.45 1.05 -17.60
C PRO A 346 2.47 2.09 -18.74
N LEU A 347 3.44 3.00 -18.69
CA LEU A 347 3.78 3.82 -19.85
C LEU A 347 4.52 2.96 -20.89
N GLN A 348 4.20 3.12 -22.17
CA GLN A 348 4.79 2.33 -23.26
C GLN A 348 6.26 2.66 -23.55
N LYS A 349 6.72 3.85 -23.13
CA LYS A 349 8.08 4.33 -23.35
C LYS A 349 8.62 4.93 -22.07
N PRO A 350 9.95 4.87 -21.85
CA PRO A 350 10.60 5.69 -20.84
C PRO A 350 10.16 7.15 -21.01
N THR A 351 9.70 7.75 -19.92
CA THR A 351 9.15 9.11 -19.94
C THR A 351 9.77 9.91 -18.81
N VAL A 352 10.26 11.11 -19.14
CA VAL A 352 10.59 12.14 -18.15
C VAL A 352 9.35 12.98 -17.91
N ILE A 353 8.86 12.95 -16.68
CA ILE A 353 7.67 13.70 -16.25
C ILE A 353 8.13 14.82 -15.33
N ALA A 354 8.08 16.07 -15.79
CA ALA A 354 8.29 17.22 -14.91
C ALA A 354 6.96 17.59 -14.25
N VAL A 355 6.93 17.58 -12.92
CA VAL A 355 5.81 18.11 -12.13
C VAL A 355 6.24 19.47 -11.61
N CYS A 356 5.52 20.51 -12.06
CA CYS A 356 5.87 21.92 -11.85
C CYS A 356 4.71 22.75 -11.31
N GLY A 357 4.97 24.02 -11.00
CA GLY A 357 4.00 24.93 -10.39
C GLY A 357 4.51 25.62 -9.12
N LEU A 358 3.76 26.59 -8.63
CA LEU A 358 4.15 27.42 -7.49
C LEU A 358 4.20 26.63 -6.17
N SER A 359 4.91 27.15 -5.18
CA SER A 359 4.96 26.51 -3.86
C SER A 359 3.56 26.43 -3.22
N GLY A 360 3.24 25.30 -2.57
CA GLY A 360 1.93 25.08 -1.97
C GLY A 360 0.82 24.61 -2.92
N THR A 361 1.08 24.51 -4.24
CA THR A 361 0.09 23.96 -5.20
C THR A 361 0.03 22.42 -5.24
N GLY A 362 0.70 21.71 -4.33
CA GLY A 362 0.59 20.25 -4.22
C GLY A 362 1.51 19.41 -5.14
N LYS A 363 2.49 20.03 -5.81
CA LYS A 363 3.45 19.34 -6.71
C LYS A 363 4.02 18.04 -6.15
N THR A 364 4.63 18.08 -4.97
CA THR A 364 5.30 16.92 -4.37
C THR A 364 4.31 15.79 -4.09
N SER A 365 3.12 16.11 -3.60
CA SER A 365 2.05 15.12 -3.39
C SER A 365 1.60 14.49 -4.71
N VAL A 366 1.40 15.31 -5.75
CA VAL A 366 1.03 14.83 -7.10
C VAL A 366 2.14 13.98 -7.71
N ALA A 367 3.40 14.43 -7.63
CA ALA A 367 4.57 13.71 -8.13
C ALA A 367 4.68 12.34 -7.47
N ARG A 368 4.57 12.27 -6.14
CA ARG A 368 4.58 11.01 -5.39
C ARG A 368 3.39 10.12 -5.75
N ALA A 369 2.19 10.69 -5.92
CA ALA A 369 1.02 9.90 -6.28
C ALA A 369 1.13 9.27 -7.68
N ILE A 370 1.56 10.05 -8.69
CA ILE A 370 1.84 9.55 -10.04
C ILE A 370 2.94 8.47 -9.99
N ALA A 371 4.01 8.73 -9.22
CA ALA A 371 5.13 7.82 -9.08
C ALA A 371 4.73 6.50 -8.42
N SER A 372 3.83 6.56 -7.44
CA SER A 372 3.25 5.40 -6.77
C SER A 372 2.55 4.49 -7.76
N GLU A 373 1.65 5.05 -8.58
CA GLU A 373 0.87 4.31 -9.56
C GLU A 373 1.74 3.72 -10.68
N LEU A 374 2.70 4.50 -11.19
CA LEU A 374 3.52 4.11 -12.34
C LEU A 374 4.82 3.35 -11.97
N GLY A 375 5.12 3.19 -10.68
CA GLY A 375 6.37 2.58 -10.21
C GLY A 375 7.63 3.38 -10.56
N LEU A 376 7.53 4.70 -10.61
CA LEU A 376 8.64 5.59 -11.01
C LEU A 376 9.36 6.18 -9.80
N ARG A 377 10.59 6.66 -10.02
CA ARG A 377 11.32 7.44 -9.02
C ARG A 377 11.03 8.93 -9.15
N VAL A 378 10.82 9.59 -8.02
CA VAL A 378 10.72 11.04 -7.91
C VAL A 378 12.09 11.58 -7.50
N ILE A 379 12.58 12.56 -8.24
CA ILE A 379 13.74 13.34 -7.87
C ILE A 379 13.25 14.74 -7.55
N SER A 380 13.22 15.06 -6.26
CA SER A 380 12.75 16.36 -5.77
C SER A 380 13.91 17.35 -5.68
N ALA A 381 13.72 18.55 -6.23
CA ALA A 381 14.69 19.62 -6.11
C ALA A 381 14.92 20.02 -4.64
N ASP A 382 13.90 19.93 -3.79
CA ASP A 382 14.02 20.24 -2.36
C ASP A 382 14.91 19.20 -1.64
N ALA A 383 14.73 17.91 -1.93
CA ALA A 383 15.59 16.85 -1.40
C ALA A 383 17.04 16.95 -1.92
N VAL A 384 17.23 17.25 -3.21
CA VAL A 384 18.57 17.46 -3.79
C VAL A 384 19.24 18.69 -3.18
N ARG A 385 18.49 19.78 -2.97
CA ARG A 385 19.00 20.99 -2.32
C ARG A 385 19.43 20.71 -0.89
N GLN A 386 18.62 19.96 -0.12
CA GLN A 386 18.97 19.51 1.22
C GLN A 386 20.27 18.70 1.23
N SER A 387 20.42 17.76 0.30
CA SER A 387 21.62 16.94 0.18
C SER A 387 22.88 17.74 -0.19
N LEU A 388 22.76 18.74 -1.06
CA LEU A 388 23.90 19.54 -1.53
C LEU A 388 24.37 20.61 -0.53
N PHE A 389 23.44 21.19 0.23
CA PHE A 389 23.72 22.38 1.05
C PHE A 389 23.55 22.15 2.56
N GLY A 390 22.96 21.02 2.99
CA GLY A 390 22.93 20.57 4.38
C GLY A 390 22.42 21.62 5.39
N ASP A 391 23.09 21.72 6.54
CA ASP A 391 22.83 22.66 7.65
C ASP A 391 23.29 24.11 7.40
N ALA A 392 23.64 24.49 6.16
CA ALA A 392 23.72 25.91 5.76
C ALA A 392 22.30 26.56 5.67
N LYS A 393 21.40 26.06 6.51
CA LYS A 393 19.94 26.08 6.50
C LYS A 393 19.37 27.08 7.52
N LYS A 394 20.14 28.10 7.89
CA LYS A 394 19.48 29.26 8.49
C LYS A 394 18.57 29.85 7.41
N PRO A 395 17.33 30.24 7.74
CA PRO A 395 16.39 30.79 6.77
C PRO A 395 16.95 32.13 6.27
N SER A 396 17.73 32.08 5.21
CA SER A 396 18.07 33.24 4.40
C SER A 396 17.06 33.25 3.27
N GLY A 397 16.30 34.33 3.12
CA GLY A 397 15.07 34.36 2.32
C GLY A 397 15.24 34.01 0.84
N TYR A 398 14.17 34.20 0.07
CA TYR A 398 14.19 33.97 -1.39
C TYR A 398 15.38 34.68 -2.06
N GLY A 399 16.23 33.91 -2.74
CA GLY A 399 17.41 34.40 -3.47
C GLY A 399 18.73 34.37 -2.68
N GLU A 400 18.71 33.92 -1.42
CA GLU A 400 19.90 33.85 -0.56
C GLU A 400 20.29 32.39 -0.24
N GLY A 401 21.52 32.18 0.22
CA GLY A 401 22.02 30.85 0.63
C GLY A 401 21.82 29.77 -0.43
N ALA A 402 21.05 28.73 -0.08
CA ALA A 402 20.73 27.59 -0.94
C ALA A 402 19.79 27.93 -2.12
N TYR A 403 19.25 29.16 -2.16
CA TYR A 403 18.32 29.65 -3.19
C TYR A 403 18.91 30.74 -4.09
N THR A 404 20.21 31.04 -3.99
CA THR A 404 20.90 31.89 -4.98
C THR A 404 20.78 31.31 -6.40
N THR A 405 20.97 32.13 -7.43
CA THR A 405 20.91 31.69 -8.84
C THR A 405 21.89 30.54 -9.10
N GLU A 406 23.09 30.61 -8.56
CA GLU A 406 24.12 29.57 -8.71
C GLU A 406 23.77 28.29 -7.91
N ALA A 407 23.27 28.41 -6.67
CA ALA A 407 22.82 27.26 -5.90
C ALA A 407 21.63 26.54 -6.54
N SER A 408 20.68 27.31 -7.11
CA SER A 408 19.57 26.78 -7.89
C SER A 408 20.07 26.05 -9.13
N ARG A 409 20.99 26.66 -9.90
CA ARG A 409 21.61 26.02 -11.08
C ARG A 409 22.27 24.68 -10.72
N ARG A 410 23.04 24.63 -9.63
CA ARG A 410 23.68 23.39 -9.14
C ARG A 410 22.66 22.32 -8.72
N THR A 411 21.59 22.73 -8.04
CA THR A 411 20.48 21.83 -7.67
C THR A 411 19.86 21.18 -8.90
N TYR A 412 19.47 21.99 -9.89
CA TYR A 412 18.88 21.49 -11.13
C TYR A 412 19.85 20.60 -11.91
N GLN A 413 21.13 20.97 -12.00
CA GLN A 413 22.14 20.15 -12.66
C GLN A 413 22.25 18.76 -12.00
N LYS A 414 22.33 18.69 -10.66
CA LYS A 414 22.40 17.41 -9.94
C LYS A 414 21.11 16.59 -10.08
N MET A 415 19.95 17.25 -10.05
CA MET A 415 18.64 16.62 -10.28
C MET A 415 18.59 15.96 -11.66
N LEU A 416 19.04 16.65 -12.71
CA LEU A 416 19.09 16.12 -14.07
C LEU A 416 20.10 14.97 -14.22
N THR A 417 21.31 15.10 -13.67
CA THR A 417 22.29 14.00 -13.67
C THR A 417 21.74 12.75 -12.98
N THR A 418 21.08 12.91 -11.84
CA THR A 418 20.44 11.78 -11.13
C THR A 418 19.29 11.19 -11.96
N GLY A 419 18.53 12.02 -12.67
CA GLY A 419 17.47 11.57 -13.59
C GLY A 419 17.99 10.73 -14.75
N GLN A 420 19.16 11.09 -15.30
CA GLN A 420 19.79 10.34 -16.39
C GLN A 420 20.16 8.90 -15.98
N GLU A 421 20.57 8.69 -14.73
CA GLU A 421 20.91 7.36 -14.20
C GLU A 421 19.69 6.42 -14.24
N PHE A 422 18.49 6.92 -13.93
CA PHE A 422 17.26 6.14 -14.02
C PHE A 422 16.81 5.88 -15.47
N LEU A 423 16.96 6.87 -16.35
CA LEU A 423 16.66 6.71 -17.78
C LEU A 423 17.58 5.66 -18.43
N ALA A 424 18.86 5.60 -18.03
CA ALA A 424 19.81 4.61 -18.54
C ALA A 424 19.41 3.17 -18.22
N ALA A 425 18.64 2.95 -17.15
CA ALA A 425 18.03 1.66 -16.83
C ALA A 425 16.74 1.38 -17.63
N ASN A 426 16.46 2.15 -18.68
CA ASN A 426 15.25 2.15 -19.50
C ASN A 426 13.97 2.34 -18.66
N ARG A 427 14.06 3.11 -17.56
CA ARG A 427 12.93 3.45 -16.70
C ARG A 427 12.51 4.90 -16.94
N GLY A 428 11.25 5.23 -16.71
CA GLY A 428 10.82 6.63 -16.61
C GLY A 428 11.31 7.28 -15.30
N VAL A 429 11.20 8.61 -15.21
CA VAL A 429 11.55 9.36 -14.00
C VAL A 429 10.66 10.60 -13.85
N ILE A 430 10.34 10.95 -12.61
CA ILE A 430 9.61 12.17 -12.27
C ILE A 430 10.57 13.19 -11.67
N LEU A 431 10.54 14.41 -12.19
CA LEU A 431 11.27 15.56 -11.67
C LEU A 431 10.28 16.48 -10.95
N ASP A 432 10.40 16.61 -9.64
CA ASP A 432 9.55 17.48 -8.82
C ASP A 432 10.30 18.77 -8.48
N ALA A 433 9.92 19.87 -9.11
CA ALA A 433 10.52 21.18 -8.88
C ALA A 433 9.56 22.31 -9.28
N THR A 434 9.76 23.53 -8.79
CA THR A 434 8.96 24.68 -9.25
C THR A 434 9.06 24.88 -10.77
N PHE A 435 10.23 24.63 -11.36
CA PHE A 435 10.50 24.80 -12.80
C PHE A 435 10.11 26.20 -13.32
N GLN A 436 10.48 27.20 -12.52
CA GLN A 436 10.11 28.60 -12.74
C GLN A 436 10.64 29.16 -14.06
N ARG A 437 11.87 28.78 -14.46
CA ARG A 437 12.55 29.27 -15.67
C ARG A 437 12.38 28.32 -16.85
N ALA A 438 12.12 28.84 -18.04
CA ALA A 438 12.05 28.07 -19.28
C ALA A 438 13.37 27.35 -19.61
N ALA A 439 14.52 27.94 -19.23
CA ALA A 439 15.84 27.31 -19.41
C ALA A 439 15.97 25.98 -18.63
N ASP A 440 15.42 25.91 -17.41
CA ASP A 440 15.46 24.69 -16.59
C ASP A 440 14.53 23.61 -17.19
N ARG A 441 13.34 24.02 -17.67
CA ARG A 441 12.41 23.14 -18.39
C ARG A 441 13.02 22.59 -19.68
N ASN A 442 13.68 23.45 -20.46
CA ASN A 442 14.36 23.06 -21.69
C ASN A 442 15.53 22.11 -21.43
N SER A 443 16.27 22.28 -20.34
CA SER A 443 17.35 21.37 -19.96
C SER A 443 16.82 19.96 -19.63
N ALA A 444 15.71 19.88 -18.90
CA ALA A 444 15.02 18.62 -18.62
C ALA A 444 14.44 17.96 -19.89
N ARG A 445 13.88 18.75 -20.81
CA ARG A 445 13.43 18.28 -22.11
C ARG A 445 14.59 17.73 -22.95
N GLN A 446 15.72 18.42 -22.99
CA GLN A 446 16.91 17.97 -23.73
C GLN A 446 17.46 16.67 -23.14
N MET A 447 17.44 16.52 -21.81
CA MET A 447 17.78 15.26 -21.14
C MET A 447 16.90 14.10 -21.63
N ALA A 448 15.58 14.29 -21.71
CA ALA A 448 14.66 13.29 -22.22
C ALA A 448 14.98 12.93 -23.68
N MET A 449 15.15 13.94 -24.54
CA MET A 449 15.46 13.76 -25.97
C MET A 449 16.77 13.01 -26.18
N ASN A 450 17.82 13.34 -25.43
CA ASN A 450 19.12 12.66 -25.53
C ASN A 450 19.06 11.19 -25.12
N ALA A 451 18.14 10.83 -24.23
CA ALA A 451 17.92 9.46 -23.78
C ALA A 451 16.91 8.69 -24.67
N GLY A 452 16.34 9.32 -25.71
CA GLY A 452 15.26 8.73 -26.51
C GLY A 452 13.94 8.56 -25.73
N ALA A 453 13.79 9.25 -24.61
CA ALA A 453 12.62 9.20 -23.74
C ALA A 453 11.57 10.26 -24.13
N ASP A 454 10.31 9.99 -23.81
CA ASP A 454 9.23 10.95 -23.95
C ASP A 454 9.38 12.09 -22.92
N TRP A 455 8.99 13.31 -23.31
CA TRP A 455 8.92 14.47 -22.42
C TRP A 455 7.46 14.82 -22.12
N ARG A 456 7.15 15.00 -20.83
CA ARG A 456 5.84 15.47 -20.34
C ARG A 456 6.04 16.46 -19.20
N ILE A 457 5.22 17.50 -19.17
CA ILE A 457 5.19 18.48 -18.08
C ILE A 457 3.77 18.64 -17.55
N ILE A 458 3.62 18.57 -16.23
CA ILE A 458 2.36 18.74 -15.52
C ILE A 458 2.51 19.98 -14.64
N GLU A 459 1.66 20.96 -14.83
CA GLU A 459 1.61 22.18 -14.03
C GLU A 459 0.51 22.07 -12.98
N CYS A 460 0.91 21.92 -11.71
CA CYS A 460 -0.01 21.93 -10.59
C CYS A 460 -0.44 23.35 -10.25
N THR A 461 -1.74 23.59 -10.35
CA THR A 461 -2.38 24.87 -10.01
C THR A 461 -3.35 24.72 -8.84
N LEU A 462 -3.52 25.82 -8.11
CA LEU A 462 -4.47 25.94 -7.01
C LEU A 462 -4.78 27.43 -6.81
N ALA A 463 -6.01 27.77 -6.44
CA ALA A 463 -6.38 29.15 -6.17
C ALA A 463 -5.55 29.72 -5.00
N PRO A 464 -5.09 30.99 -5.08
CA PRO A 464 -4.17 31.57 -4.09
C PRO A 464 -4.63 31.45 -2.64
N GLU A 465 -5.93 31.61 -2.38
CA GLU A 465 -6.56 31.49 -1.06
C GLU A 465 -6.34 30.11 -0.44
N PHE A 466 -6.45 29.04 -1.23
CA PHE A 466 -6.18 27.67 -0.76
C PHE A 466 -4.68 27.40 -0.62
N VAL A 467 -3.84 28.04 -1.45
CA VAL A 467 -2.38 27.93 -1.31
C VAL A 467 -1.94 28.52 0.03
N GLN A 468 -2.45 29.69 0.40
CA GLN A 468 -2.13 30.33 1.67
C GLN A 468 -2.50 29.42 2.85
N GLN A 469 -3.73 28.90 2.86
CA GLN A 469 -4.20 27.98 3.91
C GLN A 469 -3.30 26.73 4.02
N ARG A 470 -2.91 26.12 2.89
CA ARG A 470 -2.03 24.93 2.89
C ARG A 470 -0.64 25.24 3.46
N LEU A 471 -0.06 26.39 3.11
CA LEU A 471 1.26 26.79 3.61
C LEU A 471 1.23 27.08 5.12
N GLU A 472 0.18 27.72 5.61
CA GLU A 472 -0.03 27.97 7.05
C GLU A 472 -0.22 26.67 7.84
N GLN A 473 -1.05 25.75 7.35
CA GLN A 473 -1.25 24.43 7.97
C GLN A 473 0.04 23.62 8.02
N ARG A 474 0.85 23.64 6.95
CA ARG A 474 2.15 22.95 6.91
C ARG A 474 3.13 23.54 7.92
N ALA A 475 3.19 24.87 8.02
CA ALA A 475 4.05 25.55 8.98
C ALA A 475 3.65 25.22 10.43
N ALA A 476 2.35 25.11 10.72
CA ALA A 476 1.85 24.73 12.05
C ALA A 476 2.20 23.29 12.43
N ARG A 477 2.25 22.36 11.46
CA ARG A 477 2.58 20.95 11.70
C ARG A 477 4.09 20.68 11.73
N GLY A 478 4.91 21.56 11.15
CA GLY A 478 6.35 21.34 10.98
C GLY A 478 6.69 20.27 9.95
N ASP A 479 5.77 20.01 9.00
CA ASP A 479 5.88 18.91 8.05
C ASP A 479 6.64 19.29 6.76
N GLY A 480 7.54 18.40 6.31
CA GLY A 480 8.16 18.42 4.99
C GLY A 480 9.50 19.18 4.88
N LEU A 481 10.19 18.99 3.74
CA LEU A 481 11.53 19.54 3.47
C LEU A 481 11.54 20.94 2.82
N SER A 482 10.37 21.54 2.61
CA SER A 482 10.19 22.72 1.77
C SER A 482 10.10 24.00 2.60
N ASP A 483 11.04 24.93 2.41
CA ASP A 483 11.12 26.21 3.14
C ASP A 483 10.10 27.27 2.67
N ALA A 484 9.14 26.89 1.81
CA ALA A 484 8.23 27.86 1.21
C ALA A 484 7.22 28.45 2.22
N ASN A 485 7.06 29.77 2.17
CA ASN A 485 6.05 30.54 2.88
C ASN A 485 5.23 31.39 1.89
N TRP A 486 4.26 32.16 2.40
CA TRP A 486 3.39 32.99 1.57
C TRP A 486 4.16 34.04 0.74
N GLU A 487 5.21 34.65 1.30
CA GLU A 487 6.04 35.63 0.60
C GLU A 487 6.79 34.99 -0.58
N ILE A 488 7.34 33.78 -0.39
CA ILE A 488 7.99 33.00 -1.44
C ILE A 488 7.00 32.68 -2.56
N TYR A 489 5.76 32.31 -2.23
CA TYR A 489 4.72 32.07 -3.23
C TYR A 489 4.45 33.31 -4.08
N LEU A 490 4.27 34.48 -3.45
CA LEU A 490 4.01 35.74 -4.16
C LEU A 490 5.16 36.12 -5.11
N ARG A 491 6.41 36.01 -4.66
CA ARG A 491 7.60 36.27 -5.50
C ARG A 491 7.72 35.29 -6.65
N GLN A 492 7.46 34.00 -6.40
CA GLN A 492 7.46 33.00 -7.47
C GLN A 492 6.41 33.34 -8.52
N ARG A 493 5.22 33.79 -8.12
CA ARG A 493 4.14 34.16 -9.05
C ARG A 493 4.53 35.32 -9.98
N GLU A 494 5.28 36.30 -9.50
CA GLU A 494 5.75 37.44 -10.31
C GLU A 494 6.81 37.05 -11.35
N THR A 495 7.57 35.99 -11.07
CA THR A 495 8.77 35.62 -11.81
C THR A 495 8.66 34.26 -12.50
N PHE A 496 7.48 33.62 -12.45
CA PHE A 496 7.20 32.36 -13.11
C PHE A 496 7.03 32.59 -14.60
N GLU A 497 7.90 31.98 -15.42
CA GLU A 497 7.80 32.10 -16.87
C GLU A 497 6.74 31.13 -17.39
N ASP A 498 5.73 31.65 -18.08
CA ASP A 498 4.62 30.87 -18.64
C ASP A 498 5.07 29.63 -19.41
N ILE A 499 4.33 28.55 -19.24
CA ILE A 499 4.48 27.34 -20.03
C ILE A 499 3.77 27.61 -21.37
N ARG A 500 4.52 28.17 -22.33
CA ARG A 500 3.94 28.67 -23.59
C ARG A 500 3.17 27.56 -24.33
N PRO A 501 1.93 27.83 -24.79
CA PRO A 501 1.05 26.88 -25.49
C PRO A 501 1.58 26.29 -26.82
N GLU A 502 2.64 26.84 -27.40
CA GLU A 502 3.25 26.32 -28.65
C GLU A 502 3.83 24.88 -28.50
N ILE A 503 3.72 24.29 -27.30
CA ILE A 503 4.19 22.95 -26.87
C ILE A 503 2.99 21.99 -26.56
N GLU A 504 1.79 22.32 -27.04
CA GLU A 504 0.45 21.76 -26.72
C GLU A 504 0.27 20.23 -26.63
N LYS A 505 1.21 19.40 -27.10
CA LYS A 505 1.11 17.92 -26.99
C LYS A 505 1.77 17.31 -25.76
N THR A 506 2.52 18.10 -24.98
CA THR A 506 3.33 17.57 -23.87
C THR A 506 3.14 18.29 -22.54
N ALA A 507 2.23 19.26 -22.46
CA ALA A 507 1.93 20.00 -21.25
C ALA A 507 0.49 19.74 -20.77
N PHE A 508 0.29 19.66 -19.45
CA PHE A 508 -1.02 19.49 -18.83
C PHE A 508 -1.14 20.34 -17.57
N THR A 509 -2.10 21.25 -17.55
CA THR A 509 -2.43 22.02 -16.35
C THR A 509 -3.40 21.23 -15.50
N LEU A 510 -3.00 20.97 -14.26
CA LEU A 510 -3.70 20.12 -13.31
C LEU A 510 -4.11 20.91 -12.08
N ASN A 511 -5.41 21.12 -11.93
CA ASN A 511 -5.98 21.68 -10.71
C ASN A 511 -5.90 20.64 -9.57
N THR A 512 -5.36 21.06 -8.42
CA THR A 512 -5.10 20.20 -7.26
C THR A 512 -6.08 20.41 -6.10
N ASN A 513 -7.25 20.97 -6.37
CA ASN A 513 -8.28 21.21 -5.36
C ASN A 513 -9.02 19.93 -4.93
N ASP A 514 -9.10 18.94 -5.83
CA ASP A 514 -9.77 17.65 -5.57
C ASP A 514 -8.91 16.70 -4.73
N GLN A 515 -9.48 15.56 -4.33
CA GLN A 515 -8.77 14.52 -3.60
C GLN A 515 -7.56 14.00 -4.39
N LEU A 516 -6.43 13.80 -3.70
CA LEU A 516 -5.14 13.51 -4.35
C LEU A 516 -5.18 12.30 -5.30
N ALA A 517 -5.84 11.21 -4.92
CA ALA A 517 -5.97 10.02 -5.78
C ALA A 517 -6.67 10.36 -7.12
N GLN A 518 -7.76 11.13 -7.09
CA GLN A 518 -8.47 11.56 -8.30
C GLN A 518 -7.61 12.50 -9.15
N VAL A 519 -6.89 13.43 -8.51
CA VAL A 519 -5.93 14.33 -9.17
C VAL A 519 -4.84 13.51 -9.88
N ALA A 520 -4.29 12.50 -9.21
CA ALA A 520 -3.28 11.61 -9.77
C ALA A 520 -3.84 10.76 -10.92
N HIS A 521 -5.08 10.27 -10.81
CA HIS A 521 -5.71 9.49 -11.87
C HIS A 521 -5.85 10.32 -13.16
N ARG A 522 -6.33 11.57 -13.07
CA ARG A 522 -6.39 12.46 -14.24
C ARG A 522 -5.01 12.67 -14.88
N ALA A 523 -3.97 12.81 -14.06
CA ALA A 523 -2.60 12.97 -14.53
C ALA A 523 -2.10 11.71 -15.24
N THR A 524 -2.26 10.53 -14.64
CA THR A 524 -1.80 9.26 -15.24
C THR A 524 -2.61 8.87 -16.46
N ASP A 525 -3.91 9.18 -16.52
CA ASP A 525 -4.74 8.99 -17.70
C ASP A 525 -4.25 9.88 -18.85
N TRP A 526 -3.98 11.16 -18.60
CA TRP A 526 -3.40 12.05 -19.61
C TRP A 526 -2.02 11.58 -20.09
N LEU A 527 -1.15 11.09 -19.18
CA LEU A 527 0.15 10.53 -19.55
C LEU A 527 0.02 9.31 -20.49
N ARG A 528 -1.04 8.52 -20.33
CA ARG A 528 -1.36 7.35 -21.17
C ARG A 528 -2.09 7.70 -22.47
N GLN A 529 -2.77 8.86 -22.56
CA GLN A 529 -3.63 9.26 -23.69
C GLN A 529 -2.92 9.44 -25.05
N GLN A 530 -1.58 9.40 -25.14
CA GLN A 530 -0.89 9.44 -26.44
C GLN A 530 -1.20 8.24 -27.36
N GLU A 531 -1.95 7.24 -26.89
CA GLU A 531 -2.32 6.06 -27.67
C GLU A 531 -3.66 6.12 -28.41
N LEU A 532 -4.59 7.02 -28.08
CA LEU A 532 -5.86 7.12 -28.84
C LEU A 532 -5.69 7.85 -30.18
N ILE A 533 -4.61 8.62 -30.34
CA ILE A 533 -4.34 9.43 -31.54
C ILE A 533 -3.41 8.68 -32.52
N SER A 534 -2.73 7.61 -32.08
CA SER A 534 -1.79 6.83 -32.89
C SER A 534 -2.35 5.50 -33.42
N LYS A 535 -3.58 5.10 -33.04
CA LYS A 535 -4.35 4.03 -33.72
C LYS A 535 -5.34 4.68 -34.71
N PRO A 536 -5.16 4.57 -36.04
CA PRO A 536 -6.08 5.14 -37.02
C PRO A 536 -7.32 4.23 -37.18
N ASN A 537 -8.13 4.07 -36.14
CA ASN A 537 -9.47 3.48 -36.23
C ASN A 537 -10.27 3.71 -34.94
N LEU A 538 -10.75 4.94 -34.72
CA LEU A 538 -11.87 5.23 -33.80
C LEU A 538 -12.52 6.61 -34.08
N GLN A 539 -12.52 7.07 -35.33
CA GLN A 539 -13.20 8.31 -35.75
C GLN A 539 -14.47 8.07 -36.58
N LEU A 540 -14.99 6.85 -36.68
CA LEU A 540 -16.12 6.53 -37.56
C LEU A 540 -17.44 6.15 -36.89
N LEU A 541 -17.64 6.46 -35.60
CA LEU A 541 -18.91 6.15 -34.90
C LEU A 541 -19.62 7.33 -34.23
N ILE A 542 -19.24 8.59 -34.52
CA ILE A 542 -20.00 9.78 -34.06
C ILE A 542 -20.61 10.58 -35.23
N ALA A 543 -20.34 10.21 -36.48
CA ALA A 543 -20.94 10.85 -37.65
C ALA A 543 -21.62 9.81 -38.54
N ASN A 544 -22.79 9.32 -38.13
CA ASN A 544 -23.92 8.93 -38.99
C ASN A 544 -25.01 8.24 -38.15
N GLY A 545 -25.86 9.06 -37.53
CA GLY A 545 -27.15 8.66 -37.00
C GLY A 545 -28.21 9.61 -37.54
N LYS A 546 -28.76 9.29 -38.71
CA LYS A 546 -30.12 9.64 -39.12
C LYS A 546 -30.92 8.36 -39.18
#